data_AF-A0A9N9KSJ4-F1
#
_entry.id   AF-A0A9N9KSJ4-F1
#
_cell.length_a   1.000
_cell.length_b   1.000
_cell.length_c   1.000
_cell.angle_alpha   90.00
_cell.angle_beta   90.00
_cell.angle_gamma   90.00
#
_symmetry.space_group_name_H-M   'P 1'
#
loop_
_entity.id
_entity.type
_entity.pdbx_description
1 polymer ?
#
loop_
_entity_poly.entity_id
_entity_poly.type
_entity_poly.pdbx_seq_one_letter_code
_entity_poly.pdbx_strand_id
1 'polypeptide(L)'
;MVSYEDLMADHRSRFEELRRKERKVWDEQAYLMKELLDNNKRLIEERDEVAAADDKQRRIEHLEATLKIEESLRMEQENENLKLREFKASVVSACPVAIFSTSPLIILWQENSKFVLVLIDADAEMYWASFPNPQGVTFNDEYLKGGINGGAKAAQAFMAKVREYLVSTPELVSNPNSIQVTVKAYANLEALEKVCLAKRKIDTVGDLRNFWIGFTRAFAMCDVVDVGYGKEEADSKIRDVLNFNIDNVQCAHVLMACCHDTGYIPELRKYSVPATIDRITLLQVGQLRSQMENLGFRTTRLFEPLFSSSFTSKPAAHKYSSDPASTKKDIKHRSRKIPGRMEWNQPSSSRTRNFVSDVSNGNSTARISSMTTPPVDEAESFVQKLLKACDSSSGYAYDKDEWFTPAAAGGWEFCDEDEYL
;
A
#
# COMPACT_ATOMS: atom_id res chain seq x y z
N MET A 1 -41.51 64.12 -80.56
CA MET A 1 -40.09 63.71 -80.63
C MET A 1 -39.64 63.46 -79.20
N VAL A 2 -39.33 62.22 -78.83
CA VAL A 2 -38.64 61.92 -77.56
C VAL A 2 -37.21 62.42 -77.70
N SER A 3 -36.67 63.14 -76.71
CA SER A 3 -35.30 63.65 -76.82
C SER A 3 -34.30 62.48 -76.74
N TYR A 4 -33.16 62.62 -77.42
CA TYR A 4 -32.09 61.60 -77.38
C TYR A 4 -31.60 61.35 -75.93
N GLU A 5 -31.65 62.37 -75.08
CA GLU A 5 -31.28 62.26 -73.67
C GLU A 5 -32.24 61.36 -72.88
N ASP A 6 -33.55 61.45 -73.15
CA ASP A 6 -34.56 60.60 -72.50
C ASP A 6 -34.41 59.13 -72.91
N LEU A 7 -34.10 58.85 -74.18
CA LEU A 7 -33.86 57.50 -74.67
C LEU A 7 -32.60 56.89 -74.02
N MET A 8 -31.52 57.66 -73.93
CA MET A 8 -30.28 57.21 -73.28
C MET A 8 -30.43 57.04 -71.76
N ALA A 9 -31.32 57.81 -71.13
CA ALA A 9 -31.69 57.63 -69.73
C ALA A 9 -32.48 56.33 -69.49
N ASP A 10 -33.45 55.98 -70.34
CA ASP A 10 -34.17 54.71 -70.27
C ASP A 10 -33.22 53.51 -70.47
N HIS A 11 -32.33 53.55 -71.46
CA HIS A 11 -31.34 52.51 -71.67
C HIS A 11 -30.38 52.34 -70.47
N ARG A 12 -29.90 53.44 -69.87
CA ARG A 12 -29.09 53.39 -68.65
C ARG A 12 -29.87 52.77 -67.48
N SER A 13 -31.13 53.16 -67.29
CA SER A 13 -32.00 52.63 -66.25
C SER A 13 -32.21 51.12 -66.38
N ARG A 14 -32.53 50.63 -67.58
CA ARG A 14 -32.69 49.19 -67.86
C ARG A 14 -31.39 48.41 -67.65
N PHE A 15 -30.25 48.98 -68.03
CA PHE A 15 -28.95 48.34 -67.83
C PHE A 15 -28.56 48.27 -66.34
N GLU A 16 -28.90 49.29 -65.55
CA GLU A 16 -28.75 49.25 -64.11
C GLU A 16 -29.69 48.22 -63.45
N GLU A 17 -30.92 48.09 -63.93
CA GLU A 17 -31.87 47.08 -63.45
C GLU A 17 -31.35 45.66 -63.72
N LEU A 18 -30.81 45.40 -64.92
CA LEU A 18 -30.17 44.12 -65.25
C LEU A 18 -28.96 43.84 -64.34
N ARG A 19 -28.07 44.83 -64.13
CA ARG A 19 -26.95 44.68 -63.18
C ARG A 19 -27.40 44.44 -61.74
N ARG A 20 -28.53 45.02 -61.31
CA ARG A 20 -29.11 44.73 -59.98
C ARG A 20 -29.62 43.30 -59.91
N LYS A 21 -30.31 42.80 -60.94
CA LYS A 21 -30.78 41.41 -61.01
C LYS A 21 -29.62 40.42 -61.03
N GLU A 22 -28.60 40.70 -61.83
CA GLU A 22 -27.38 39.87 -61.90
C GLU A 22 -26.66 39.82 -60.55
N ARG A 23 -26.46 40.96 -59.86
CA ARG A 23 -25.90 40.98 -58.50
C ARG A 23 -26.69 40.14 -57.51
N LYS A 24 -28.03 40.23 -57.53
CA LYS A 24 -28.88 39.42 -56.65
C LYS A 24 -28.67 37.92 -56.88
N VAL A 25 -28.55 37.48 -58.13
CA VAL A 25 -28.27 36.08 -58.46
C VAL A 25 -26.91 35.65 -57.93
N TRP A 26 -25.87 36.48 -58.09
CA TRP A 26 -24.54 36.20 -57.54
C TRP A 26 -24.52 36.18 -56.01
N ASP A 27 -25.25 37.09 -55.35
CA ASP A 27 -25.37 37.13 -53.89
C ASP A 27 -26.09 35.88 -53.36
N GLU A 28 -27.17 35.44 -54.02
CA GLU A 28 -27.88 34.19 -53.69
C GLU A 28 -26.99 32.96 -53.90
N GLN A 29 -26.25 32.89 -55.01
CA GLN A 29 -25.30 31.81 -55.27
C GLN A 29 -24.16 31.78 -54.23
N ALA A 30 -23.63 32.95 -53.86
CA ALA A 30 -22.60 33.05 -52.83
C ALA A 30 -23.12 32.62 -51.45
N TYR A 31 -24.38 32.98 -51.12
CA TYR A 31 -25.03 32.55 -49.90
C TYR A 31 -25.19 31.02 -49.84
N LEU A 32 -25.74 30.41 -50.89
CA LEU A 32 -25.92 28.96 -50.99
C LEU A 32 -24.58 28.21 -50.92
N MET A 33 -23.54 28.73 -51.59
CA MET A 33 -22.20 28.13 -51.54
C MET A 33 -21.61 28.17 -50.13
N LYS A 34 -21.80 29.29 -49.42
CA LYS A 34 -21.34 29.42 -48.03
C LYS A 34 -22.09 28.47 -47.10
N GLU A 35 -23.41 28.36 -47.25
CA GLU A 35 -24.24 27.45 -46.47
C GLU A 35 -23.82 25.98 -46.70
N LEU A 36 -23.55 25.59 -47.94
CA LEU A 36 -23.04 24.25 -48.27
C LEU A 36 -21.67 23.98 -47.64
N LEU A 37 -20.77 24.96 -47.65
CA LEU A 37 -19.45 24.83 -47.01
C LEU A 37 -19.56 24.68 -45.49
N ASP A 38 -20.40 25.50 -44.85
CA ASP A 38 -20.65 25.43 -43.41
C ASP A 38 -21.27 24.08 -43.01
N ASN A 39 -22.22 23.56 -43.80
CA ASN A 39 -22.81 22.25 -43.57
C ASN A 39 -21.80 21.11 -43.74
N ASN A 40 -20.96 21.14 -44.78
CA ASN A 40 -19.90 20.14 -44.95
C ASN A 40 -18.90 20.15 -43.80
N LYS A 41 -18.56 21.34 -43.30
CA LYS A 41 -17.66 21.46 -42.15
C LYS A 41 -18.26 20.79 -40.90
N ARG A 42 -19.54 21.02 -40.61
CA ARG A 42 -20.24 20.37 -39.50
C ARG A 42 -20.26 18.85 -39.63
N LEU A 43 -20.53 18.32 -40.84
CA LEU A 43 -20.55 16.88 -41.07
C LEU A 43 -19.17 16.22 -40.87
N ILE A 44 -18.09 16.92 -41.21
CA ILE A 44 -16.72 16.44 -40.95
C ILE A 44 -16.46 16.39 -39.45
N GLU A 45 -16.83 17.45 -38.72
CA GLU A 45 -16.69 17.51 -37.26
C GLU A 45 -17.49 16.38 -36.58
N GLU A 46 -18.75 16.16 -36.96
CA GLU A 46 -19.57 15.06 -36.45
C GLU A 46 -18.97 13.68 -36.76
N ARG A 47 -18.44 13.47 -37.96
CA ARG A 47 -17.79 12.21 -38.34
C ARG A 47 -16.56 11.94 -37.48
N ASP A 48 -15.74 12.94 -37.25
CA ASP A 48 -14.51 12.81 -36.47
C ASP A 48 -14.84 12.57 -34.98
N GLU A 49 -15.92 13.15 -34.46
CA GLU A 49 -16.44 12.84 -33.12
C GLU A 49 -16.92 11.39 -33.00
N VAL A 50 -17.65 10.88 -33.99
CA VAL A 50 -18.08 9.47 -34.03
C VAL A 50 -16.87 8.54 -34.09
N ALA A 51 -15.87 8.84 -34.91
CA ALA A 51 -14.65 8.05 -34.99
C ALA A 51 -13.89 8.01 -33.65
N ALA A 52 -13.84 9.14 -32.93
CA ALA A 52 -13.24 9.21 -31.60
C ALA A 52 -14.06 8.45 -30.53
N ALA A 53 -15.38 8.41 -30.67
CA ALA A 53 -16.25 7.60 -29.81
C ALA A 53 -16.05 6.10 -30.05
N ASP A 54 -15.93 5.67 -31.31
CA ASP A 54 -15.65 4.28 -31.68
C ASP A 54 -14.28 3.81 -31.16
N ASP A 55 -13.25 4.65 -31.21
CA ASP A 55 -11.94 4.32 -30.64
C ASP A 55 -12.00 4.14 -29.11
N LYS A 56 -12.72 5.02 -28.42
CA LYS A 56 -12.97 4.88 -26.97
C LYS A 56 -13.72 3.58 -26.66
N GLN A 57 -14.72 3.23 -27.46
CA GLN A 57 -15.49 2.00 -27.29
C GLN A 57 -14.62 0.76 -27.43
N ARG A 58 -13.77 0.70 -28.46
CA ARG A 58 -12.79 -0.40 -28.63
C ARG A 58 -11.83 -0.51 -27.46
N ARG A 59 -11.42 0.62 -26.87
CA ARG A 59 -10.52 0.63 -25.71
C ARG A 59 -11.21 0.11 -24.45
N ILE A 60 -12.50 0.44 -24.27
CA ILE A 60 -13.31 -0.12 -23.18
C ILE A 60 -13.43 -1.64 -23.34
N GLU A 61 -13.79 -2.13 -24.52
CA GLU A 61 -13.90 -3.57 -24.80
C GLU A 61 -12.59 -4.31 -24.55
N HIS A 62 -11.44 -3.71 -24.93
CA HIS A 62 -10.13 -4.28 -24.64
C HIS A 62 -9.83 -4.34 -23.14
N LEU A 63 -10.14 -3.28 -22.39
CA LEU A 63 -9.95 -3.24 -20.94
C LEU A 63 -10.84 -4.26 -20.22
N GLU A 64 -12.10 -4.40 -20.65
CA GLU A 64 -13.01 -5.41 -20.11
C GLU A 64 -12.51 -6.84 -20.37
N ALA A 65 -11.93 -7.10 -21.55
CA ALA A 65 -11.33 -8.39 -21.86
C ALA A 65 -10.12 -8.67 -20.95
N THR A 66 -9.25 -7.68 -20.73
CA THR A 66 -8.08 -7.81 -19.83
C THR A 66 -8.52 -8.05 -18.39
N LEU A 67 -9.54 -7.31 -17.91
CA LEU A 67 -10.06 -7.46 -16.56
C LEU A 67 -10.65 -8.87 -16.33
N LYS A 68 -11.37 -9.43 -17.32
CA LYS A 68 -11.84 -10.82 -17.26
C LYS A 68 -10.72 -11.84 -17.17
N ILE A 69 -9.59 -11.59 -17.85
CA ILE A 69 -8.40 -12.47 -17.77
C ILE A 69 -7.79 -12.37 -16.37
N GLU A 70 -7.60 -11.17 -15.82
CA GLU A 70 -7.09 -10.97 -14.47
C GLU A 70 -7.99 -11.61 -13.40
N GLU A 71 -9.31 -11.47 -13.52
CA GLU A 71 -10.28 -12.14 -12.64
C GLU A 71 -10.17 -13.66 -12.74
N SER A 72 -10.01 -14.21 -13.95
CA SER A 72 -9.84 -15.65 -14.16
C SER A 72 -8.54 -16.17 -13.52
N LEU A 73 -7.43 -15.45 -13.69
CA LEU A 73 -6.15 -15.75 -13.06
C LEU A 73 -6.24 -15.71 -11.54
N ARG A 74 -6.93 -14.71 -11.00
CA ARG A 74 -7.14 -14.57 -9.55
C ARG A 74 -7.96 -15.74 -9.00
N MET A 75 -9.04 -16.13 -9.69
CA MET A 75 -9.85 -17.29 -9.32
C MET A 75 -9.05 -18.60 -9.38
N GLU A 76 -8.19 -18.76 -10.39
CA GLU A 76 -7.29 -19.90 -10.50
C GLU A 76 -6.30 -19.96 -9.32
N GLN A 77 -5.69 -18.82 -8.97
CA GLN A 77 -4.80 -18.71 -7.82
C GLN A 77 -5.51 -19.00 -6.49
N GLU A 78 -6.74 -18.51 -6.31
CA GLU A 78 -7.56 -18.82 -5.13
C GLU A 78 -7.91 -20.31 -5.06
N ASN A 79 -8.24 -20.95 -6.20
CA ASN A 79 -8.51 -22.38 -6.27
C ASN A 79 -7.26 -23.23 -5.98
N GLU A 80 -6.09 -22.85 -6.48
CA GLU A 80 -4.83 -23.50 -6.14
C GLU A 80 -4.51 -23.36 -4.64
N ASN A 81 -4.72 -22.18 -4.06
CA ASN A 81 -4.57 -21.98 -2.62
C ASN A 81 -5.56 -22.83 -1.81
N LEU A 82 -6.79 -23.01 -2.31
CA LEU A 82 -7.78 -23.87 -1.69
C LEU A 82 -7.34 -25.34 -1.73
N LYS A 83 -6.89 -25.83 -2.91
CA LYS A 83 -6.32 -27.17 -3.06
C LYS A 83 -5.11 -27.38 -2.16
N LEU A 84 -4.24 -26.37 -2.03
CA LEU A 84 -3.09 -26.45 -1.13
C LEU A 84 -3.53 -26.49 0.34
N ARG A 85 -4.58 -25.77 0.71
CA ARG A 85 -5.18 -25.84 2.06
C ARG A 85 -5.82 -27.19 2.33
N GLU A 86 -6.59 -27.73 1.38
CA GLU A 86 -7.19 -29.06 1.48
C GLU A 86 -6.11 -30.15 1.54
N PHE A 87 -5.07 -30.05 0.71
CA PHE A 87 -3.92 -30.95 0.75
C PHE A 87 -3.19 -30.85 2.09
N LYS A 88 -2.90 -29.63 2.58
CA LYS A 88 -2.31 -29.45 3.92
C LYS A 88 -3.19 -30.04 5.01
N ALA A 89 -4.51 -29.82 4.96
CA ALA A 89 -5.46 -30.39 5.92
C ALA A 89 -5.52 -31.93 5.83
N SER A 90 -5.49 -32.49 4.62
CA SER A 90 -5.45 -33.93 4.35
C SER A 90 -4.15 -34.55 4.81
N VAL A 91 -3.00 -33.89 4.62
CA VAL A 91 -1.71 -34.35 5.15
C VAL A 91 -1.75 -34.31 6.69
N VAL A 92 -2.32 -33.27 7.28
CA VAL A 92 -2.50 -33.15 8.73
C VAL A 92 -3.50 -34.19 9.30
N SER A 93 -4.49 -34.65 8.52
CA SER A 93 -5.45 -35.66 8.98
C SER A 93 -5.05 -37.10 8.65
N ALA A 94 -4.35 -37.33 7.53
CA ALA A 94 -3.90 -38.64 7.06
C ALA A 94 -2.56 -39.07 7.67
N CYS A 95 -1.73 -38.11 8.06
CA CYS A 95 -0.76 -38.35 9.12
C CYS A 95 -1.51 -38.14 10.44
N PRO A 96 -1.72 -39.18 11.28
CA PRO A 96 -1.75 -38.89 12.70
C PRO A 96 -0.48 -38.08 12.99
N VAL A 97 -0.57 -37.10 13.86
CA VAL A 97 0.57 -36.37 14.44
C VAL A 97 1.43 -37.32 15.30
N ALA A 98 1.86 -38.44 14.71
CA ALA A 98 2.61 -39.52 15.31
C ALA A 98 3.84 -39.91 14.46
N ILE A 99 4.04 -39.30 13.27
CA ILE A 99 5.28 -39.48 12.49
C ILE A 99 6.17 -38.21 12.45
N PHE A 100 5.75 -37.09 13.03
CA PHE A 100 6.69 -36.01 13.36
C PHE A 100 7.08 -36.06 14.83
N SER A 101 8.05 -36.93 15.09
CA SER A 101 9.00 -36.89 16.19
C SER A 101 8.42 -36.85 17.62
N THR A 102 8.29 -38.05 18.21
CA THR A 102 8.35 -38.23 19.66
C THR A 102 9.69 -37.81 20.26
N SER A 103 10.71 -37.45 19.45
CA SER A 103 11.95 -36.90 19.97
C SER A 103 11.65 -35.62 20.74
N PRO A 104 11.95 -35.58 22.06
CA PRO A 104 11.81 -34.38 22.87
C PRO A 104 12.57 -33.19 22.28
N LEU A 105 13.63 -33.44 21.49
CA LEU A 105 14.44 -32.40 20.86
C LEU A 105 13.68 -31.64 19.75
N ILE A 106 12.86 -32.32 18.95
CA ILE A 106 12.10 -31.66 17.88
C ILE A 106 10.91 -30.90 18.47
N ILE A 107 10.24 -31.46 19.49
CA ILE A 107 9.19 -30.74 20.22
C ILE A 107 9.79 -29.49 20.87
N LEU A 108 10.95 -29.62 21.53
CA LEU A 108 11.66 -28.49 22.12
C LEU A 108 12.10 -27.46 21.06
N TRP A 109 12.59 -27.91 19.90
CA TRP A 109 12.93 -27.01 18.79
C TRP A 109 11.71 -26.24 18.31
N GLN A 110 10.59 -26.93 18.07
CA GLN A 110 9.34 -26.32 17.62
C GLN A 110 8.79 -25.31 18.64
N GLU A 111 8.86 -25.60 19.94
CA GLU A 111 8.44 -24.65 20.97
C GLU A 111 9.39 -23.45 21.07
N ASN A 112 10.70 -23.67 20.92
CA ASN A 112 11.71 -22.60 21.00
C ASN A 112 11.79 -21.74 19.73
N SER A 113 11.26 -22.19 18.60
CA SER A 113 11.18 -21.41 17.35
C SER A 113 9.94 -20.53 17.25
N LYS A 114 9.04 -20.57 18.25
CA LYS A 114 7.85 -19.73 18.27
C LYS A 114 8.20 -18.26 18.46
N PHE A 115 7.42 -17.41 17.81
CA PHE A 115 7.56 -15.96 17.90
C PHE A 115 6.21 -15.25 17.95
N VAL A 116 6.22 -14.04 18.48
CA VAL A 116 5.12 -13.08 18.42
C VAL A 116 5.43 -12.06 17.34
N LEU A 117 4.48 -11.85 16.43
CA LEU A 117 4.58 -10.84 15.39
C LEU A 117 3.85 -9.58 15.83
N VAL A 118 4.49 -8.42 15.64
CA VAL A 118 3.85 -7.12 15.83
C VAL A 118 3.85 -6.38 14.50
N LEU A 119 2.66 -6.06 14.00
CA LEU A 119 2.45 -5.28 12.77
C LEU A 119 1.99 -3.88 13.15
N ILE A 120 2.73 -2.88 12.69
CA ILE A 120 2.44 -1.47 12.96
C ILE A 120 2.19 -0.77 11.63
N ASP A 121 0.99 -0.22 11.50
CA ASP A 121 0.68 0.80 10.51
C ASP A 121 1.18 2.15 11.07
N ALA A 122 2.37 2.57 10.62
CA ALA A 122 3.10 3.66 11.24
C ALA A 122 2.82 5.02 10.58
N ASP A 123 2.19 5.04 9.40
CA ASP A 123 1.68 6.24 8.74
C ASP A 123 0.15 6.34 8.74
N ALA A 124 -0.53 5.49 9.52
CA ALA A 124 -1.92 5.65 9.94
C ALA A 124 -2.16 7.03 10.59
N GLU A 125 -2.34 8.01 9.72
CA GLU A 125 -2.79 9.33 10.05
C GLU A 125 -4.32 9.28 10.16
N MET A 126 -4.84 9.76 11.30
CA MET A 126 -6.26 10.07 11.42
C MET A 126 -6.57 11.32 10.56
N TYR A 127 -6.66 11.13 9.25
CA TYR A 127 -7.22 12.11 8.32
C TYR A 127 -8.72 12.18 8.56
N TRP A 128 -9.15 13.04 9.48
CA TRP A 128 -10.44 13.67 9.25
C TRP A 128 -10.54 15.07 9.88
N ALA A 129 -10.84 16.04 9.03
CA ALA A 129 -10.96 17.45 9.35
C ALA A 129 -12.25 17.79 10.14
N SER A 130 -12.94 16.80 10.70
CA SER A 130 -14.23 17.02 11.35
C SER A 130 -14.32 16.47 12.79
N PHE A 131 -13.26 15.87 13.38
CA PHE A 131 -13.24 15.59 14.84
C PHE A 131 -12.61 16.81 15.48
N PRO A 132 -13.16 17.27 16.60
CA PRO A 132 -12.53 18.32 17.38
C PRO A 132 -11.13 17.98 17.92
N ASN A 133 -10.59 16.76 17.73
CA ASN A 133 -9.21 16.37 18.07
C ASN A 133 -8.76 15.18 17.20
N PRO A 134 -8.10 15.38 16.04
CA PRO A 134 -7.51 14.26 15.29
C PRO A 134 -6.36 13.65 16.11
N GLN A 135 -6.56 12.42 16.59
CA GLN A 135 -5.57 11.65 17.32
C GLN A 135 -4.65 10.99 16.29
N GLY A 136 -3.43 11.48 16.15
CA GLY A 136 -2.43 10.81 15.31
C GLY A 136 -1.80 9.66 16.09
N VAL A 137 -1.64 8.49 15.45
CA VAL A 137 -1.04 7.28 16.04
C VAL A 137 0.50 7.33 15.97
N THR A 138 1.09 8.52 15.88
CA THR A 138 2.55 8.66 15.83
C THR A 138 3.12 8.56 17.24
N PHE A 139 4.35 8.08 17.36
CA PHE A 139 5.09 8.12 18.62
C PHE A 139 5.15 9.55 19.20
N ASN A 140 5.27 9.62 20.53
CA ASN A 140 5.41 10.88 21.26
C ASN A 140 6.46 11.79 20.61
N ASP A 141 6.15 13.08 20.57
CA ASP A 141 7.02 14.11 19.98
C ASP A 141 8.43 14.11 20.61
N GLU A 142 8.56 13.75 21.88
CA GLU A 142 9.87 13.59 22.56
C GLU A 142 10.73 12.49 21.94
N TYR A 143 10.11 11.37 21.54
CA TYR A 143 10.82 10.31 20.84
C TYR A 143 11.19 10.75 19.43
N LEU A 144 10.28 11.38 18.70
CA LEU A 144 10.52 11.83 17.33
C LEU A 144 11.64 12.89 17.26
N LYS A 145 11.59 13.91 18.13
CA LYS A 145 12.62 14.96 18.24
C LYS A 145 13.96 14.45 18.75
N GLY A 146 13.96 13.32 19.47
CA GLY A 146 15.19 12.67 19.93
C GLY A 146 16.02 12.04 18.81
N GLY A 147 15.55 12.03 17.56
CA GLY A 147 16.24 11.44 16.42
C GLY A 147 16.66 10.00 16.70
N ILE A 148 17.91 9.63 16.40
CA ILE A 148 18.44 8.27 16.61
C ILE A 148 18.27 7.80 18.06
N ASN A 149 18.57 8.65 19.04
CA ASN A 149 18.44 8.27 20.45
C ASN A 149 16.99 8.12 20.88
N GLY A 150 16.12 8.98 20.35
CA GLY A 150 14.67 8.90 20.59
C GLY A 150 14.05 7.65 19.99
N GLY A 151 14.46 7.28 18.77
CA GLY A 151 14.10 6.02 18.12
C GLY A 151 14.49 4.80 18.93
N ALA A 152 15.73 4.76 19.42
CA ALA A 152 16.20 3.66 20.24
C ALA A 152 15.41 3.52 21.56
N LYS A 153 15.11 4.64 22.22
CA LYS A 153 14.28 4.66 23.43
C LYS A 153 12.84 4.23 23.14
N ALA A 154 12.26 4.66 22.03
CA ALA A 154 10.91 4.27 21.62
C ALA A 154 10.82 2.76 21.38
N ALA A 155 11.79 2.17 20.67
CA ALA A 155 11.85 0.73 20.45
C ALA A 155 11.98 -0.05 21.77
N GLN A 156 12.82 0.41 22.70
CA GLN A 156 12.97 -0.20 24.03
C GLN A 156 11.67 -0.14 24.83
N ALA A 157 11.02 1.02 24.86
CA ALA A 157 9.74 1.19 25.54
C ALA A 157 8.63 0.34 24.90
N PHE A 158 8.60 0.28 23.57
CA PHE A 158 7.65 -0.55 22.82
C PHE A 158 7.83 -2.03 23.12
N MET A 159 9.06 -2.55 23.05
CA MET A 159 9.37 -3.94 23.39
C MET A 159 9.03 -4.26 24.86
N ALA A 160 9.28 -3.33 25.78
CA ALA A 160 8.88 -3.50 27.18
C ALA A 160 7.36 -3.61 27.33
N LYS A 161 6.57 -2.81 26.58
CA LYS A 161 5.10 -2.92 26.55
C LYS A 161 4.61 -4.22 25.92
N VAL A 162 5.28 -4.72 24.87
CA VAL A 162 4.97 -6.07 24.34
C VAL A 162 5.21 -7.13 25.41
N ARG A 163 6.35 -7.08 26.12
CA ARG A 163 6.66 -8.04 27.19
C ARG A 163 5.65 -7.97 28.34
N GLU A 164 5.32 -6.77 28.80
CA GLU A 164 4.31 -6.54 29.83
C GLU A 164 2.93 -7.11 29.41
N TYR A 165 2.55 -6.91 28.15
CA TYR A 165 1.33 -7.50 27.60
C TYR A 165 1.36 -9.03 27.62
N LEU A 166 2.41 -9.66 27.09
CA LEU A 166 2.52 -11.12 27.02
C LEU A 166 2.55 -11.76 28.41
N VAL A 167 3.23 -11.14 29.37
CA VAL A 167 3.27 -11.62 30.77
C VAL A 167 1.89 -11.51 31.44
N SER A 168 1.13 -10.46 31.14
CA SER A 168 -0.25 -10.31 31.66
C SER A 168 -1.28 -11.21 30.97
N THR A 169 -0.90 -11.91 29.89
CA THR A 169 -1.78 -12.78 29.09
C THR A 169 -1.11 -14.14 28.81
N PRO A 170 -0.75 -14.90 29.86
CA PRO A 170 0.02 -16.14 29.73
C PRO A 170 -0.72 -17.24 28.94
N GLU A 171 -2.03 -17.11 28.75
CA GLU A 171 -2.83 -18.01 27.93
C GLU A 171 -2.58 -17.88 26.42
N LEU A 172 -2.00 -16.75 25.96
CA LEU A 172 -1.78 -16.49 24.54
C LEU A 172 -0.51 -17.16 24.00
N VAL A 173 0.54 -17.26 24.82
CA VAL A 173 1.85 -17.77 24.39
C VAL A 173 2.55 -18.56 25.50
N SER A 174 3.25 -19.62 25.09
CA SER A 174 4.22 -20.31 25.96
C SER A 174 5.42 -19.40 26.25
N ASN A 175 5.91 -19.41 27.49
CA ASN A 175 7.12 -18.68 27.91
C ASN A 175 7.14 -17.18 27.54
N PRO A 176 6.16 -16.37 28.00
CA PRO A 176 6.01 -14.97 27.61
C PRO A 176 7.25 -14.09 27.87
N ASN A 177 8.08 -14.48 28.85
CA ASN A 177 9.32 -13.78 29.20
C ASN A 177 10.44 -13.96 28.17
N SER A 178 10.48 -15.08 27.45
CA SER A 178 11.60 -15.45 26.58
C SER A 178 11.24 -15.64 25.10
N ILE A 179 9.95 -15.80 24.76
CA ILE A 179 9.49 -15.96 23.37
C ILE A 179 10.03 -14.85 22.47
N GLN A 180 10.44 -15.17 21.24
CA GLN A 180 10.95 -14.14 20.32
C GLN A 180 9.84 -13.16 19.93
N VAL A 181 10.16 -11.88 19.80
CA VAL A 181 9.22 -10.84 19.36
C VAL A 181 9.81 -10.18 18.13
N THR A 182 9.04 -10.12 17.05
CA THR A 182 9.39 -9.46 15.80
C THR A 182 8.43 -8.31 15.55
N VAL A 183 8.97 -7.10 15.42
CA VAL A 183 8.19 -5.88 15.17
C VAL A 183 8.45 -5.42 13.74
N LYS A 184 7.39 -5.20 12.98
CA LYS A 184 7.46 -4.66 11.62
C LYS A 184 6.54 -3.46 11.51
N ALA A 185 7.15 -2.29 11.34
CA ALA A 185 6.46 -1.05 11.06
C ALA A 185 6.49 -0.74 9.57
N TYR A 186 5.35 -0.38 9.00
CA TYR A 186 5.20 0.00 7.59
C TYR A 186 4.69 1.43 7.52
N ALA A 187 5.32 2.23 6.68
CA ALA A 187 4.92 3.62 6.47
C ALA A 187 5.48 4.15 5.15
N ASN A 188 4.77 5.07 4.53
CA ASN A 188 5.35 6.01 3.58
C ASN A 188 6.14 7.08 4.36
N LEU A 189 7.45 6.88 4.49
CA LEU A 189 8.28 7.72 5.36
C LEU A 189 8.35 9.17 4.86
N GLU A 190 8.32 9.39 3.55
CA GLU A 190 8.34 10.72 2.96
C GLU A 190 7.05 11.50 3.27
N ALA A 191 5.89 10.87 3.09
CA ALA A 191 4.61 11.49 3.42
C ALA A 191 4.48 11.76 4.92
N LEU A 192 4.86 10.78 5.75
CA LEU A 192 4.84 10.92 7.20
C LEU A 192 5.75 12.04 7.69
N GLU A 193 6.94 12.22 7.11
CA GLU A 193 7.87 13.31 7.46
C GLU A 193 7.26 14.69 7.18
N LYS A 194 6.64 14.86 6.00
CA LYS A 194 5.95 16.11 5.64
C LYS A 194 4.86 16.45 6.63
N VAL A 195 4.09 15.47 7.08
CA VAL A 195 3.03 15.72 8.05
C VAL A 195 3.58 15.99 9.45
N CYS A 196 4.59 15.24 9.90
CA CYS A 196 5.25 15.50 11.18
C CYS A 196 5.84 16.90 11.26
N LEU A 197 6.44 17.41 10.17
CA LEU A 197 6.92 18.79 10.08
C LEU A 197 5.77 19.79 10.14
N ALA A 198 4.72 19.59 9.35
CA ALA A 198 3.56 20.48 9.33
C ALA A 198 2.87 20.59 10.69
N LYS A 199 2.86 19.50 11.47
CA LYS A 199 2.31 19.43 12.83
C LYS A 199 3.30 19.81 13.93
N ARG A 200 4.55 20.19 13.60
CA ARG A 200 5.64 20.51 14.54
C ARG A 200 6.00 19.39 15.52
N LYS A 201 5.80 18.14 15.10
CA LYS A 201 6.20 16.93 15.83
C LYS A 201 7.69 16.65 15.72
N ILE A 202 8.31 17.13 14.64
CA ILE A 202 9.75 17.15 14.40
C ILE A 202 10.19 18.56 14.04
N ASP A 203 11.47 18.87 14.27
CA ASP A 203 11.99 20.24 14.10
C ASP A 203 12.63 20.44 12.71
N THR A 204 13.24 19.40 12.15
CA THR A 204 13.96 19.44 10.88
C THR A 204 13.63 18.26 9.97
N VAL A 205 13.81 18.47 8.66
CA VAL A 205 13.78 17.39 7.66
C VAL A 205 14.95 16.45 7.97
N GLY A 206 14.68 15.17 8.13
CA GLY A 206 15.65 14.14 8.52
C GLY A 206 15.48 13.63 9.95
N ASP A 207 14.80 14.36 10.85
CA ASP A 207 14.58 13.90 12.23
C ASP A 207 13.75 12.63 12.29
N LEU A 208 12.71 12.52 11.45
CA LEU A 208 11.90 11.31 11.37
C LEU A 208 12.71 10.13 10.84
N ARG A 209 13.53 10.35 9.82
CA ARG A 209 14.45 9.33 9.30
C ARG A 209 15.43 8.88 10.38
N ASN A 210 16.03 9.81 11.11
CA ASN A 210 16.93 9.52 12.22
C ASN A 210 16.23 8.73 13.33
N PHE A 211 14.99 9.10 13.67
CA PHE A 211 14.15 8.34 14.58
C PHE A 211 13.99 6.88 14.13
N TRP A 212 13.57 6.63 12.89
CA TRP A 212 13.38 5.27 12.40
C TRP A 212 14.69 4.47 12.31
N ILE A 213 15.82 5.11 11.97
CA ILE A 213 17.16 4.50 12.05
C ILE A 213 17.46 4.07 13.49
N GLY A 214 17.18 4.92 14.48
CA GLY A 214 17.33 4.59 15.89
C GLY A 214 16.45 3.42 16.33
N PHE A 215 15.20 3.43 15.88
CA PHE A 215 14.20 2.40 16.20
C PHE A 215 14.62 1.03 15.68
N THR A 216 15.00 0.93 14.40
CA THR A 216 15.38 -0.35 13.80
C THR A 216 16.70 -0.89 14.35
N ARG A 217 17.66 -0.01 14.67
CA ARG A 217 18.96 -0.43 15.23
C ARG A 217 18.90 -0.90 16.69
N ALA A 218 17.83 -0.58 17.41
CA ALA A 218 17.73 -0.91 18.83
C ALA A 218 17.62 -2.42 19.09
N PHE A 219 16.95 -3.14 18.20
CA PHE A 219 16.80 -4.59 18.28
C PHE A 219 16.84 -5.18 16.89
N ALA A 220 17.53 -6.31 16.73
CA ALA A 220 17.66 -7.00 15.45
C ALA A 220 16.31 -7.39 14.82
N MET A 221 15.27 -7.56 15.64
CA MET A 221 13.93 -7.97 15.21
C MET A 221 12.94 -6.79 15.08
N CYS A 222 13.42 -5.55 15.15
CA CYS A 222 12.62 -4.36 14.90
C CYS A 222 12.95 -3.81 13.52
N ASP A 223 12.01 -3.96 12.58
CA ASP A 223 12.16 -3.47 11.22
C ASP A 223 11.21 -2.32 10.94
N VAL A 224 11.69 -1.36 10.16
CA VAL A 224 10.88 -0.29 9.58
C VAL A 224 11.00 -0.38 8.07
N VAL A 225 9.87 -0.49 7.39
CA VAL A 225 9.78 -0.66 5.95
C VAL A 225 9.14 0.59 5.35
N ASP A 226 9.92 1.32 4.57
CA ASP A 226 9.38 2.38 3.71
C ASP A 226 8.63 1.73 2.54
N VAL A 227 7.32 1.93 2.47
CA VAL A 227 6.50 1.41 1.37
C VAL A 227 6.42 2.37 0.18
N GLY A 228 6.97 3.58 0.32
CA GLY A 228 6.97 4.58 -0.74
C GLY A 228 5.59 5.19 -1.00
N TYR A 229 5.44 5.80 -2.18
CA TYR A 229 4.24 6.55 -2.53
C TYR A 229 3.08 5.65 -2.94
N GLY A 230 1.95 5.80 -2.25
CA GLY A 230 0.67 5.21 -2.59
C GLY A 230 -0.26 5.26 -1.38
N LYS A 231 -1.57 5.26 -1.61
CA LYS A 231 -2.56 5.46 -0.54
C LYS A 231 -2.76 4.21 0.32
N GLU A 232 -2.56 3.02 -0.25
CA GLU A 232 -2.90 1.74 0.38
C GLU A 232 -1.73 0.74 0.36
N GLU A 233 -0.50 1.22 0.13
CA GLU A 233 0.69 0.36 0.04
C GLU A 233 1.06 -0.26 1.39
N ALA A 234 0.97 0.53 2.47
CA ALA A 234 1.18 0.04 3.83
C ALA A 234 0.11 -1.01 4.18
N ASP A 235 -1.16 -0.67 3.97
CA ASP A 235 -2.30 -1.56 4.20
C ASP A 235 -2.16 -2.88 3.44
N SER A 236 -1.89 -2.82 2.14
CA SER A 236 -1.76 -4.02 1.31
C SER A 236 -0.65 -4.92 1.84
N LYS A 237 0.51 -4.34 2.16
CA LYS A 237 1.64 -5.12 2.68
C LYS A 237 1.35 -5.71 4.05
N ILE A 238 0.69 -4.97 4.95
CA ILE A 238 0.29 -5.47 6.27
C ILE A 238 -0.71 -6.62 6.13
N ARG A 239 -1.70 -6.50 5.24
CA ARG A 239 -2.68 -7.57 4.97
C ARG A 239 -1.99 -8.85 4.49
N ASP A 240 -1.07 -8.75 3.54
CA ASP A 240 -0.36 -9.93 3.01
C ASP A 240 0.58 -10.57 4.05
N VAL A 241 1.28 -9.75 4.84
CA VAL A 241 2.16 -10.24 5.91
C VAL A 241 1.34 -10.89 7.03
N LEU A 242 0.17 -10.35 7.37
CA LEU A 242 -0.76 -10.99 8.30
C LEU A 242 -1.20 -12.36 7.76
N ASN A 243 -1.65 -12.41 6.51
CA ASN A 243 -2.15 -13.63 5.88
C ASN A 243 -1.10 -14.74 5.84
N PHE A 244 0.16 -14.39 5.58
CA PHE A 244 1.26 -15.35 5.59
C PHE A 244 1.55 -15.89 7.00
N ASN A 245 1.55 -15.02 8.02
CA ASN A 245 1.99 -15.39 9.37
C ASN A 245 0.89 -15.97 10.23
N ILE A 246 -0.37 -15.60 10.02
CA ILE A 246 -1.49 -16.11 10.83
C ILE A 246 -1.67 -17.62 10.64
N ASP A 247 -1.38 -18.16 9.46
CA ASP A 247 -1.42 -19.61 9.20
C ASP A 247 -0.10 -20.33 9.59
N ASN A 248 0.93 -19.59 10.00
CA ASN A 248 2.21 -20.16 10.43
C ASN A 248 2.11 -20.70 11.87
N VAL A 249 2.41 -21.98 12.05
CA VAL A 249 2.42 -22.66 13.36
C VAL A 249 3.46 -22.09 14.34
N GLN A 250 4.51 -21.46 13.82
CA GLN A 250 5.55 -20.81 14.62
C GLN A 250 5.14 -19.40 15.07
N CYS A 251 4.20 -18.75 14.39
CA CYS A 251 3.69 -17.45 14.81
C CYS A 251 2.66 -17.66 15.92
N ALA A 252 3.09 -17.63 17.17
CA ALA A 252 2.21 -17.93 18.30
C ALA A 252 1.06 -16.92 18.43
N HIS A 253 1.35 -15.63 18.24
CA HIS A 253 0.39 -14.54 18.39
C HIS A 253 0.73 -13.35 17.51
N VAL A 254 -0.28 -12.58 17.09
CA VAL A 254 -0.13 -11.35 16.32
C VAL A 254 -0.69 -10.16 17.09
N LEU A 255 0.13 -9.12 17.27
CA LEU A 255 -0.27 -7.81 17.77
C LEU A 255 -0.37 -6.84 16.60
N MET A 256 -1.49 -6.12 16.45
CA MET A 256 -1.69 -5.19 15.33
C MET A 256 -2.02 -3.78 15.80
N ALA A 257 -1.18 -2.81 15.44
CA ALA A 257 -1.47 -1.38 15.58
C ALA A 257 -2.04 -0.83 14.28
N CYS A 258 -3.30 -1.17 13.99
CA CYS A 258 -4.03 -0.74 12.78
C CYS A 258 -5.49 -0.32 13.07
N CYS A 259 -5.82 -0.16 14.35
CA CYS A 259 -7.19 -0.03 14.86
C CYS A 259 -8.01 1.15 14.32
N HIS A 260 -7.34 2.12 13.70
CA HIS A 260 -7.92 3.38 13.26
C HIS A 260 -8.41 3.35 11.82
N ASP A 261 -7.88 2.42 11.02
CA ASP A 261 -8.22 2.30 9.62
C ASP A 261 -9.28 1.21 9.40
N THR A 262 -10.42 1.63 8.86
CA THR A 262 -11.51 0.73 8.47
C THR A 262 -11.14 -0.15 7.28
N GLY A 263 -10.09 0.19 6.52
CA GLY A 263 -9.55 -0.57 5.41
C GLY A 263 -9.06 -1.96 5.79
N TYR A 264 -8.74 -2.21 7.08
CA TYR A 264 -8.39 -3.54 7.57
C TYR A 264 -9.60 -4.41 7.89
N ILE A 265 -10.82 -3.87 8.02
CA ILE A 265 -12.00 -4.62 8.43
C ILE A 265 -12.30 -5.82 7.51
N PRO A 266 -12.29 -5.68 6.16
CA PRO A 266 -12.54 -6.82 5.28
C PRO A 266 -11.55 -7.97 5.48
N GLU A 267 -10.28 -7.64 5.75
CA GLU A 267 -9.23 -8.64 5.98
C GLU A 267 -9.38 -9.29 7.35
N LEU A 268 -9.50 -8.47 8.41
CA LEU A 268 -9.65 -8.95 9.77
C LEU A 268 -10.92 -9.77 9.97
N ARG A 269 -12.01 -9.49 9.24
CA ARG A 269 -13.24 -10.28 9.29
C ARG A 269 -13.01 -11.77 9.00
N LYS A 270 -12.03 -12.12 8.16
CA LYS A 270 -11.67 -13.52 7.84
C LYS A 270 -11.23 -14.29 9.09
N TYR A 271 -10.66 -13.58 10.07
CA TYR A 271 -10.11 -14.14 11.31
C TYR A 271 -11.04 -13.97 12.52
N SER A 272 -12.20 -13.33 12.34
CA SER A 272 -13.25 -13.17 13.35
C SER A 272 -14.08 -14.46 13.48
N VAL A 273 -13.40 -15.58 13.70
CA VAL A 273 -13.98 -16.91 13.91
C VAL A 273 -13.32 -17.57 15.12
N PRO A 274 -14.01 -18.45 15.87
CA PRO A 274 -13.49 -19.03 17.11
C PRO A 274 -12.10 -19.70 16.99
N ALA A 275 -11.76 -20.22 15.81
CA ALA A 275 -10.47 -20.88 15.58
C ALA A 275 -9.26 -19.93 15.53
N THR A 276 -9.46 -18.65 15.20
CA THR A 276 -8.37 -17.68 14.95
C THR A 276 -8.50 -16.37 15.70
N ILE A 277 -9.67 -16.08 16.29
CA ILE A 277 -9.95 -14.80 16.94
C ILE A 277 -8.98 -14.48 18.09
N ASP A 278 -8.58 -15.51 18.84
CA ASP A 278 -7.64 -15.39 19.95
C ASP A 278 -6.18 -15.25 19.52
N ARG A 279 -5.86 -15.41 18.23
CA ARG A 279 -4.49 -15.25 17.69
C ARG A 279 -4.13 -13.81 17.34
N ILE A 280 -5.10 -12.90 17.38
CA ILE A 280 -4.91 -11.50 17.03
C ILE A 280 -5.34 -10.62 18.21
N THR A 281 -4.44 -9.75 18.65
CA THR A 281 -4.76 -8.64 19.56
C THR A 281 -4.56 -7.32 18.85
N LEU A 282 -5.58 -6.47 18.92
CA LEU A 282 -5.57 -5.12 18.42
C LEU A 282 -4.99 -4.13 19.44
N LEU A 283 -3.95 -3.39 19.05
CA LEU A 283 -3.33 -2.34 19.86
C LEU A 283 -4.15 -1.07 19.73
N GLN A 284 -4.99 -0.80 20.73
CA GLN A 284 -5.88 0.34 20.74
C GLN A 284 -5.13 1.59 21.19
N VAL A 285 -4.92 2.53 20.28
CA VAL A 285 -4.30 3.83 20.57
C VAL A 285 -5.34 4.93 20.42
N GLY A 286 -6.15 5.17 21.46
CA GLY A 286 -7.25 6.12 21.39
C GLY A 286 -8.60 5.48 21.09
N GLN A 287 -9.45 6.15 20.30
CA GLN A 287 -10.80 5.64 20.02
C GLN A 287 -10.79 4.53 18.97
N LEU A 288 -11.36 3.38 19.34
CA LEU A 288 -11.61 2.27 18.44
C LEU A 288 -12.94 2.53 17.72
N ARG A 289 -12.98 2.31 16.41
CA ARG A 289 -14.23 2.49 15.64
C ARG A 289 -15.19 1.35 15.96
N SER A 290 -16.48 1.64 16.07
CA SER A 290 -17.52 0.64 16.35
C SER A 290 -17.50 -0.55 15.38
N GLN A 291 -17.18 -0.30 14.11
CA GLN A 291 -17.07 -1.37 13.12
C GLN A 291 -15.89 -2.32 13.37
N MET A 292 -14.80 -1.83 13.97
CA MET A 292 -13.65 -2.63 14.39
C MET A 292 -13.97 -3.39 15.70
N GLU A 293 -14.66 -2.74 16.64
CA GLU A 293 -15.16 -3.38 17.87
C GLU A 293 -16.07 -4.57 17.58
N ASN A 294 -16.94 -4.44 16.57
CA ASN A 294 -17.87 -5.48 16.17
C ASN A 294 -17.19 -6.77 15.64
N LEU A 295 -15.89 -6.76 15.38
CA LEU A 295 -15.14 -7.95 14.98
C LEU A 295 -14.76 -8.85 16.17
N GLY A 296 -14.91 -8.37 17.41
CA GLY A 296 -14.73 -9.19 18.62
C GLY A 296 -13.28 -9.55 18.97
N PHE A 297 -12.29 -8.97 18.30
CA PHE A 297 -10.88 -9.19 18.65
C PHE A 297 -10.55 -8.64 20.04
N ARG A 298 -9.60 -9.28 20.71
CA ARG A 298 -9.01 -8.76 21.95
C ARG A 298 -8.34 -7.41 21.67
N THR A 299 -8.55 -6.43 22.53
CA THR A 299 -7.93 -5.10 22.42
C THR A 299 -7.11 -4.79 23.66
N THR A 300 -6.05 -3.97 23.50
CA THR A 300 -5.26 -3.47 24.64
C THR A 300 -4.85 -2.02 24.44
N ARG A 301 -4.98 -1.23 25.50
CA ARG A 301 -4.58 0.19 25.57
C ARG A 301 -3.20 0.41 26.19
N LEU A 302 -2.50 -0.67 26.51
CA LEU A 302 -1.23 -0.64 27.25
C LEU A 302 -0.15 0.22 26.57
N PHE A 303 -0.24 0.36 25.26
CA PHE A 303 0.71 1.08 24.42
C PHE A 303 0.39 2.56 24.26
N GLU A 304 -0.80 3.03 24.67
CA GLU A 304 -1.22 4.44 24.56
C GLU A 304 -0.15 5.45 25.05
N PRO A 305 0.59 5.22 26.17
CA PRO A 305 1.61 6.16 26.63
C PRO A 305 2.79 6.37 25.69
N LEU A 306 2.99 5.50 24.69
CA LEU A 306 4.09 5.62 23.71
C LEU A 306 3.75 6.56 22.56
N PHE A 307 2.46 6.86 22.37
CA PHE A 307 1.93 7.60 21.23
C PHE A 307 1.41 8.97 21.68
N SER A 308 1.54 9.97 20.80
CA SER A 308 1.14 11.34 21.12
C SER A 308 -0.37 11.41 21.40
N SER A 309 -0.72 11.45 22.68
CA SER A 309 -2.08 11.69 23.11
C SER A 309 -2.39 13.18 23.02
N SER A 310 -3.07 13.62 21.97
CA SER A 310 -3.59 14.98 21.93
C SER A 310 -4.80 15.12 22.85
N PHE A 311 -4.62 14.97 24.15
CA PHE A 311 -5.52 15.54 25.15
C PHE A 311 -5.11 16.99 25.39
N THR A 312 -5.55 17.90 24.51
CA THR A 312 -5.72 19.30 24.93
C THR A 312 -7.16 19.46 25.40
N SER A 313 -7.46 19.00 26.63
CA SER A 313 -8.55 19.63 27.37
C SER A 313 -8.14 21.08 27.56
N LYS A 314 -8.82 22.01 26.87
CA LYS A 314 -8.66 23.45 27.12
C LYS A 314 -8.67 23.70 28.63
N PRO A 315 -7.75 24.49 29.21
CA PRO A 315 -7.93 24.96 30.56
C PRO A 315 -9.25 25.73 30.61
N ALA A 316 -10.04 25.44 31.65
CA ALA A 316 -11.34 26.04 31.90
C ALA A 316 -11.27 27.55 31.67
N ALA A 317 -12.22 28.07 30.88
CA ALA A 317 -12.36 29.48 30.63
C ALA A 317 -12.39 30.23 31.97
N HIS A 318 -11.33 31.01 32.25
CA HIS A 318 -11.36 32.02 33.29
C HIS A 318 -12.51 32.97 32.97
N LYS A 319 -13.59 32.87 33.75
CA LYS A 319 -14.65 33.88 33.83
C LYS A 319 -13.99 35.18 34.28
N TYR A 320 -13.79 36.11 33.36
CA TYR A 320 -13.60 37.51 33.72
C TYR A 320 -14.95 38.23 33.68
N SER A 321 -15.27 38.81 34.83
CA SER A 321 -16.44 39.60 35.15
C SER A 321 -16.44 40.95 34.43
N SER A 322 -17.60 41.32 33.88
CA SER A 322 -18.21 42.66 33.78
C SER A 322 -17.35 43.94 33.63
N ASP A 323 -17.44 44.56 32.42
CA ASP A 323 -17.74 45.98 32.07
C ASP A 323 -16.94 47.19 32.63
N PRO A 324 -17.00 48.42 32.02
CA PRO A 324 -17.51 48.84 30.69
C PRO A 324 -16.66 49.90 29.89
N ALA A 325 -17.06 50.09 28.61
CA ALA A 325 -17.09 51.32 27.78
C ALA A 325 -15.83 52.01 27.17
N SER A 326 -16.06 52.60 25.98
CA SER A 326 -15.25 53.54 25.16
C SER A 326 -14.46 52.87 24.00
N THR A 327 -14.49 53.27 22.73
CA THR A 327 -15.14 54.37 21.97
C THR A 327 -15.18 53.98 20.48
N LYS A 328 -16.16 54.50 19.75
CA LYS A 328 -16.34 54.40 18.29
C LYS A 328 -15.12 54.95 17.53
N LYS A 329 -14.73 54.30 16.42
CA LYS A 329 -14.41 54.97 15.14
C LYS A 329 -14.74 54.08 13.93
N ASP A 330 -15.67 54.59 13.13
CA ASP A 330 -15.96 54.19 11.76
C ASP A 330 -14.76 54.45 10.83
N ILE A 331 -14.36 53.47 10.00
CA ILE A 331 -13.80 53.75 8.66
C ILE A 331 -14.33 52.74 7.63
N LYS A 332 -14.81 53.35 6.55
CA LYS A 332 -15.54 52.87 5.38
C LYS A 332 -14.84 51.79 4.52
N HIS A 333 -15.70 51.03 3.84
CA HIS A 333 -15.47 50.21 2.64
C HIS A 333 -14.37 50.72 1.68
N ARG A 334 -13.55 49.78 1.20
CA ARG A 334 -13.06 49.81 -0.19
C ARG A 334 -12.81 48.40 -0.73
N SER A 335 -13.73 47.92 -1.56
CA SER A 335 -13.47 46.82 -2.49
C SER A 335 -12.29 47.17 -3.40
N ARG A 336 -11.31 46.27 -3.51
CA ARG A 336 -10.32 46.30 -4.58
C ARG A 336 -10.33 44.97 -5.33
N LYS A 337 -10.48 45.11 -6.64
CA LYS A 337 -10.44 44.09 -7.68
C LYS A 337 -9.10 43.36 -7.65
N ILE A 338 -9.15 42.04 -7.84
CA ILE A 338 -8.00 41.19 -8.16
C ILE A 338 -7.84 41.20 -9.69
N PRO A 339 -6.70 41.60 -10.26
CA PRO A 339 -6.37 41.30 -11.64
C PRO A 339 -5.45 40.08 -11.75
N GLY A 340 -5.65 39.29 -12.80
CA GLY A 340 -4.56 38.62 -13.50
C GLY A 340 -4.14 37.25 -12.99
N ARG A 341 -4.76 36.23 -13.58
CA ARG A 341 -4.26 34.85 -13.71
C ARG A 341 -2.86 34.90 -14.35
N MET A 342 -1.80 34.57 -13.59
CA MET A 342 -0.45 34.38 -14.12
C MET A 342 -0.28 32.94 -14.62
N GLU A 343 0.04 32.88 -15.90
CA GLU A 343 0.35 31.72 -16.73
C GLU A 343 1.76 31.23 -16.39
N TRP A 344 1.90 29.95 -16.03
CA TRP A 344 3.22 29.35 -15.77
C TRP A 344 3.87 28.96 -17.10
N ASN A 345 4.88 29.73 -17.50
CA ASN A 345 5.81 29.39 -18.57
C ASN A 345 6.63 28.15 -18.20
N GLN A 346 6.64 27.16 -19.10
CA GLN A 346 7.59 26.05 -19.08
C GLN A 346 8.99 26.50 -19.53
N PRO A 347 10.08 26.02 -18.91
CA PRO A 347 11.40 26.02 -19.51
C PRO A 347 11.61 24.77 -20.38
N SER A 348 12.06 25.02 -21.60
CA SER A 348 12.42 24.06 -22.63
C SER A 348 13.69 23.24 -22.33
N SER A 349 13.62 21.99 -22.77
CA SER A 349 14.63 20.99 -23.15
C SER A 349 16.14 21.31 -23.12
N SER A 350 16.91 20.38 -22.54
CA SER A 350 18.10 19.69 -23.11
C SER A 350 18.67 18.76 -22.02
N ARG A 351 19.06 17.48 -22.16
CA ARG A 351 19.54 16.60 -23.24
C ARG A 351 19.13 15.15 -22.90
N THR A 352 18.47 14.44 -23.81
CA THR A 352 18.47 12.97 -23.84
C THR A 352 19.30 12.54 -25.05
N ARG A 353 20.38 11.79 -24.81
CA ARG A 353 21.17 11.16 -25.86
C ARG A 353 20.40 9.93 -26.35
N ASN A 354 19.96 9.98 -27.61
CA ASN A 354 19.50 8.83 -28.36
C ASN A 354 20.66 7.86 -28.58
N PHE A 355 20.50 6.61 -28.16
CA PHE A 355 21.20 5.49 -28.78
C PHE A 355 20.14 4.65 -29.49
N VAL A 356 20.27 4.64 -30.81
CA VAL A 356 19.55 3.80 -31.75
C VAL A 356 20.28 2.47 -31.81
N SER A 357 19.56 1.36 -31.69
CA SER A 357 20.02 0.08 -32.23
C SER A 357 18.83 -0.73 -32.76
N ASP A 358 18.66 -0.62 -34.07
CA ASP A 358 18.30 -1.64 -35.05
C ASP A 358 17.54 -2.89 -34.58
N VAL A 359 16.28 -2.95 -35.02
CA VAL A 359 15.53 -4.19 -35.21
C VAL A 359 16.15 -4.94 -36.39
N SER A 360 16.83 -6.05 -36.11
CA SER A 360 17.14 -7.07 -37.11
C SER A 360 16.26 -8.29 -36.88
N ASN A 361 15.49 -8.63 -37.91
CA ASN A 361 14.76 -9.88 -38.05
C ASN A 361 15.74 -11.05 -37.95
N GLY A 362 15.54 -11.92 -36.97
CA GLY A 362 16.22 -13.20 -36.84
C GLY A 362 15.32 -14.21 -36.14
N ASN A 363 14.77 -15.15 -36.91
CA ASN A 363 14.15 -16.36 -36.39
C ASN A 363 15.12 -17.07 -35.44
N SER A 364 14.75 -17.17 -34.17
CA SER A 364 15.37 -18.09 -33.22
C SER A 364 14.34 -18.45 -32.15
N THR A 365 13.78 -19.64 -32.28
CA THR A 365 12.96 -20.31 -31.28
C THR A 365 13.79 -20.55 -30.02
N ALA A 366 13.75 -19.63 -29.06
CA ALA A 366 14.23 -19.86 -27.70
C ALA A 366 13.11 -20.54 -26.89
N ARG A 367 13.34 -21.80 -26.54
CA ARG A 367 12.50 -22.57 -25.61
C ARG A 367 12.47 -21.85 -24.26
N ILE A 368 11.29 -21.36 -23.87
CA ILE A 368 10.99 -21.06 -22.48
C ILE A 368 10.93 -22.42 -21.78
N SER A 369 11.99 -22.77 -21.05
CA SER A 369 11.95 -23.87 -20.11
C SER A 369 10.97 -23.50 -19.01
N SER A 370 9.79 -24.10 -19.05
CA SER A 370 8.84 -24.14 -17.95
C SER A 370 9.57 -24.66 -16.71
N MET A 371 9.67 -23.85 -15.65
CA MET A 371 9.80 -24.38 -14.30
C MET A 371 8.45 -24.99 -13.94
N THR A 372 8.19 -26.19 -14.45
CA THR A 372 7.13 -27.05 -13.97
C THR A 372 7.43 -27.37 -12.52
N THR A 373 6.51 -26.97 -11.63
CA THR A 373 6.36 -27.63 -10.34
C THR A 373 6.30 -29.15 -10.58
N PRO A 374 6.98 -29.98 -9.76
CA PRO A 374 6.90 -31.41 -9.94
C PRO A 374 5.43 -31.84 -9.83
N PRO A 375 4.93 -32.69 -10.75
CA PRO A 375 3.56 -33.18 -10.68
C PRO A 375 3.31 -33.83 -9.31
N VAL A 376 2.07 -33.75 -8.82
CA VAL A 376 1.66 -34.26 -7.50
C VAL A 376 2.14 -35.71 -7.26
N ASP A 377 2.24 -36.50 -8.33
CA ASP A 377 2.76 -37.88 -8.33
C ASP A 377 4.24 -37.99 -7.90
N GLU A 378 5.09 -36.99 -8.19
CA GLU A 378 6.49 -36.94 -7.74
C GLU A 378 6.61 -36.58 -6.26
N ALA A 379 5.69 -35.73 -5.75
CA ALA A 379 5.62 -35.42 -4.32
C ALA A 379 5.14 -36.64 -3.52
N GLU A 380 4.15 -37.39 -4.02
CA GLU A 380 3.72 -38.66 -3.43
C GLU A 380 4.86 -39.71 -3.43
N SER A 381 5.61 -39.80 -4.53
CA SER A 381 6.80 -40.66 -4.63
C SER A 381 7.90 -40.28 -3.64
N PHE A 382 8.12 -38.98 -3.40
CA PHE A 382 9.08 -38.47 -2.43
C PHE A 382 8.66 -38.79 -0.99
N VAL A 383 7.37 -38.61 -0.65
CA VAL A 383 6.81 -38.97 0.66
C VAL A 383 6.90 -40.49 0.89
N GLN A 384 6.60 -41.31 -0.12
CA GLN A 384 6.75 -42.77 -0.07
C GLN A 384 8.21 -43.20 0.15
N LYS A 385 9.18 -42.52 -0.48
CA LYS A 385 10.62 -42.76 -0.25
C LYS A 385 11.06 -42.38 1.16
N LEU A 386 10.57 -41.26 1.70
CA LEU A 386 10.84 -40.85 3.08
C LEU A 386 10.27 -41.84 4.10
N LEU A 387 9.05 -42.32 3.90
CA LEU A 387 8.42 -43.33 4.76
C LEU A 387 9.24 -44.64 4.76
N LYS A 388 9.72 -45.07 3.60
CA LYS A 388 10.54 -46.28 3.47
C LYS A 388 11.93 -46.14 4.11
N ALA A 389 12.50 -44.94 4.13
CA ALA A 389 13.77 -44.66 4.80
C ALA A 389 13.63 -44.68 6.34
N CYS A 390 12.50 -44.18 6.87
CA CYS A 390 12.21 -44.23 8.30
C CYS A 390 12.09 -45.67 8.83
N ASP A 391 11.42 -46.57 8.10
CA ASP A 391 11.27 -47.98 8.50
C ASP A 391 12.62 -48.74 8.58
N SER A 392 13.64 -48.30 7.84
CA SER A 392 14.96 -48.93 7.81
C SER A 392 15.93 -48.47 8.91
N SER A 393 15.55 -47.47 9.71
CA SER A 393 16.44 -46.79 10.68
C SER A 393 16.25 -47.19 12.15
N SER A 394 15.35 -48.14 12.45
CA SER A 394 15.01 -48.53 13.83
C SER A 394 16.06 -49.41 14.56
N GLY A 395 17.32 -49.39 14.11
CA GLY A 395 18.34 -50.38 14.52
C GLY A 395 19.55 -49.87 15.30
N TYR A 396 19.71 -48.57 15.55
CA TYR A 396 20.90 -48.06 16.25
C TYR A 396 20.57 -47.60 17.68
N ALA A 397 20.83 -48.49 18.64
CA ALA A 397 20.93 -48.14 20.04
C ALA A 397 22.19 -47.29 20.26
N TYR A 398 22.02 -46.04 20.70
CA TYR A 398 23.12 -45.20 21.16
C TYR A 398 23.35 -45.43 22.65
N ASP A 399 24.55 -45.89 22.99
CA ASP A 399 25.06 -46.02 24.34
C ASP A 399 25.31 -44.63 24.96
N LYS A 400 24.97 -44.45 26.24
CA LYS A 400 24.74 -43.12 26.84
C LYS A 400 25.91 -42.56 27.65
N ASP A 401 27.04 -43.23 27.71
CA ASP A 401 28.12 -42.88 28.64
C ASP A 401 29.47 -42.72 27.93
N GLU A 402 29.66 -41.65 27.15
CA GLU A 402 31.02 -41.24 26.74
C GLU A 402 31.08 -39.76 26.31
N TRP A 403 30.90 -38.85 27.27
CA TRP A 403 31.38 -37.47 27.12
C TRP A 403 32.18 -37.09 28.36
N PHE A 404 33.49 -37.41 28.36
CA PHE A 404 34.56 -36.61 29.00
C PHE A 404 35.93 -37.24 28.69
N THR A 405 36.62 -36.74 27.67
CA THR A 405 38.05 -36.32 27.70
C THR A 405 38.53 -35.89 26.29
N PRO A 406 39.39 -34.86 26.18
CA PRO A 406 39.94 -34.41 24.91
C PRO A 406 41.24 -35.17 24.58
N ALA A 407 41.32 -35.81 23.41
CA ALA A 407 42.58 -36.31 22.88
C ALA A 407 42.66 -36.13 21.37
N ALA A 408 43.81 -35.61 20.97
CA ALA A 408 44.22 -35.21 19.64
C ALA A 408 44.17 -36.33 18.59
N ALA A 409 43.89 -35.93 17.33
CA ALA A 409 44.72 -36.14 16.13
C ALA A 409 43.83 -36.31 14.88
N GLY A 410 44.13 -35.52 13.84
CA GLY A 410 43.56 -35.69 12.50
C GLY A 410 43.36 -34.35 11.80
N GLY A 411 44.39 -33.91 11.08
CA GLY A 411 44.46 -32.60 10.44
C GLY A 411 43.38 -32.34 9.39
N TRP A 412 42.98 -31.08 9.31
CA TRP A 412 42.31 -30.51 8.15
C TRP A 412 43.27 -29.52 7.52
N GLU A 413 43.84 -29.91 6.39
CA GLU A 413 44.53 -29.00 5.49
C GLU A 413 43.52 -27.97 4.97
N PHE A 414 43.91 -26.70 5.10
CA PHE A 414 43.35 -25.59 4.34
C PHE A 414 43.43 -25.92 2.85
N CYS A 415 42.31 -25.86 2.13
CA CYS A 415 42.33 -25.69 0.68
C CYS A 415 42.06 -24.22 0.39
N ASP A 416 43.04 -23.63 -0.29
CA ASP A 416 43.17 -22.22 -0.62
C ASP A 416 42.03 -21.66 -1.46
N GLU A 417 41.81 -20.36 -1.26
CA GLU A 417 41.24 -19.43 -2.22
C GLU A 417 42.11 -19.42 -3.49
N ASP A 418 41.50 -19.68 -4.65
CA ASP A 418 41.78 -19.04 -5.94
C ASP A 418 41.18 -19.90 -7.06
N GLU A 419 40.04 -19.45 -7.60
CA GLU A 419 39.66 -19.53 -9.03
C GLU A 419 38.15 -19.25 -9.13
N TYR A 420 37.78 -18.03 -9.49
CA TYR A 420 36.85 -17.74 -10.59
C TYR A 420 36.88 -16.23 -10.85
N LEU A 421 37.49 -15.90 -12.00
CA LEU A 421 37.27 -14.67 -12.77
C LEU A 421 35.81 -14.52 -13.19
#